data_AF-A0A5C6DXC6-F1
#
_entry.id   AF-A0A5C6DXC6-F1
#
_cell.length_a   1.000
_cell.length_b   1.000
_cell.length_c   1.000
_cell.angle_alpha   90.00
_cell.angle_beta   90.00
_cell.angle_gamma   90.00
#
_symmetry.space_group_name_H-M   'P 1'
#
loop_
_entity.id
_entity.type
_entity.pdbx_description
1 polymer ?
#
loop_
_entity_poly.entity_id
_entity_poly.type
_entity_poly.pdbx_seq_one_letter_code
_entity_poly.pdbx_strand_id
1 'polypeptide(L)'
;MQETTQLGSVPSAIRSLWKPALWFLPIAITILWTYSSELLRLATQWWQDPDYIHGFLVIPFAVYLSYRRRNMVDWKRVQGSVWGLALIGLAIAMQCVSAYMTDPLLTPLSIPVCLAGILLFLGGKEVIGWLWPSLVVLLLMIPLPDFMSSWGNLALQRVATVASTFLLQVFGVPAASFGNVIVLTNTELGVEEACSGLRSTVLFMAVSVCAAMVVKGVPERIVVILAAIPAAILSNVIRIVATGLLYQYSDAEFAEAVFHDFFGFLMLPLATAMVWAVVRLTQAILIPQPTDVPLQFGDADFTAHTVA
;
A
#
# COMPACT_ATOMS: atom_id res chain seq x y z
N MET A 1 12.32 16.57 -63.51
CA MET A 1 11.35 16.40 -62.40
C MET A 1 11.69 15.11 -61.68
N GLN A 2 12.56 15.18 -60.67
CA GLN A 2 12.87 14.09 -59.75
C GLN A 2 12.99 14.74 -58.37
N GLU A 3 11.91 14.72 -57.62
CA GLU A 3 11.91 15.06 -56.20
C GLU A 3 12.54 13.89 -55.44
N THR A 4 13.76 14.09 -54.94
CA THR A 4 14.33 13.22 -53.92
C THR A 4 13.73 13.61 -52.58
N THR A 5 12.82 12.78 -52.10
CA THR A 5 12.23 12.84 -50.76
C THR A 5 13.34 12.73 -49.72
N GLN A 6 13.74 13.87 -49.15
CA GLN A 6 14.61 13.96 -47.99
C GLN A 6 13.89 13.27 -46.82
N LEU A 7 14.21 11.99 -46.57
CA LEU A 7 13.80 11.31 -45.34
C LEU A 7 14.32 12.14 -44.16
N GLY A 8 13.37 12.67 -43.39
CA GLY A 8 13.62 13.50 -42.21
C GLY A 8 14.67 12.86 -41.32
N SER A 9 15.79 13.57 -41.15
CA SER A 9 16.78 13.24 -40.13
C SER A 9 16.08 13.25 -38.77
N VAL A 10 16.01 12.07 -38.14
CA VAL A 10 15.56 11.94 -36.75
C VAL A 10 16.35 12.96 -35.93
N PRO A 11 15.69 13.88 -35.18
CA PRO A 11 16.36 14.93 -34.45
C PRO A 11 17.49 14.35 -33.59
N SER A 12 18.71 14.87 -33.75
CA SER A 12 19.92 14.41 -33.05
C SER A 12 19.78 14.39 -31.52
N ALA A 13 18.81 15.14 -30.98
CA ALA A 13 18.39 15.11 -29.58
C ALA A 13 17.94 13.72 -29.13
N ILE A 14 17.18 12.98 -29.96
CA ILE A 14 16.69 11.63 -29.65
C ILE A 14 17.87 10.64 -29.58
N ARG A 15 18.86 10.72 -30.49
CA ARG A 15 20.07 9.87 -30.42
C ARG A 15 20.91 10.06 -29.16
N SER A 16 20.88 11.24 -28.54
CA SER A 16 21.66 11.51 -27.32
C SER A 16 21.06 10.88 -26.05
N LEU A 17 19.73 10.65 -26.03
CA LEU A 17 19.01 9.99 -24.95
C LEU A 17 19.22 8.46 -24.93
N TRP A 18 19.55 7.86 -26.08
CA TRP A 18 19.64 6.39 -26.21
C TRP A 18 20.94 5.83 -25.66
N LYS A 19 22.03 6.62 -25.65
CA LYS A 19 23.32 6.19 -25.10
C LYS A 19 23.22 5.86 -23.59
N PRO A 20 22.68 6.73 -22.71
CA PRO A 20 22.46 6.38 -21.32
C PRO A 20 21.38 5.31 -21.13
N ALA A 21 20.31 5.30 -21.93
CA ALA A 21 19.25 4.28 -21.86
C ALA A 21 19.78 2.86 -22.11
N LEU A 22 20.78 2.69 -22.98
CA LEU A 22 21.41 1.41 -23.26
C LEU A 22 22.19 0.84 -22.05
N TRP A 23 22.76 1.71 -21.20
CA TRP A 23 23.46 1.31 -19.97
C TRP A 23 22.50 0.94 -18.83
N PHE A 24 21.30 1.53 -18.82
CA PHE A 24 20.27 1.20 -17.81
C PHE A 24 19.50 -0.08 -18.13
N LEU A 25 19.46 -0.49 -19.40
CA LEU A 25 18.79 -1.71 -19.84
C LEU A 25 19.33 -2.99 -19.17
N PRO A 26 20.64 -3.29 -19.17
CA PRO A 26 21.15 -4.49 -18.50
C PRO A 26 20.91 -4.45 -16.99
N ILE A 27 21.03 -3.29 -16.35
CA ILE A 27 20.75 -3.13 -14.91
C ILE A 27 19.28 -3.47 -14.61
N ALA A 28 18.35 -2.91 -15.39
CA ALA A 28 16.92 -3.20 -15.25
C ALA A 28 16.61 -4.68 -15.50
N ILE A 29 17.23 -5.30 -16.49
CA ILE A 29 17.09 -6.74 -16.78
C ILE A 29 17.62 -7.58 -15.61
N THR A 30 18.80 -7.26 -15.07
CA THR A 30 19.36 -7.99 -13.92
C THR A 30 18.45 -7.90 -12.70
N ILE A 31 17.95 -6.71 -12.38
CA ILE A 31 17.03 -6.51 -11.25
C ILE A 31 15.74 -7.31 -11.48
N LEU A 32 15.14 -7.19 -12.66
CA LEU A 32 13.90 -7.90 -12.98
C LEU A 32 14.10 -9.41 -12.93
N TRP A 33 15.25 -9.91 -13.40
CA TRP A 33 15.61 -11.32 -13.31
C TRP A 33 15.77 -11.77 -11.86
N THR A 34 16.56 -11.04 -11.05
CA THR A 34 16.79 -11.33 -9.62
C THR A 34 15.49 -11.34 -8.82
N TYR A 35 14.59 -10.40 -9.08
CA TYR A 35 13.32 -10.27 -8.35
C TYR A 35 12.14 -10.96 -9.02
N SER A 36 12.32 -11.64 -10.15
CA SER A 36 11.22 -12.23 -10.91
C SER A 36 10.41 -13.24 -10.10
N SER A 37 11.09 -14.15 -9.39
CA SER A 37 10.45 -15.14 -8.53
C SER A 37 9.69 -14.52 -7.37
N GLU A 38 10.25 -13.46 -6.76
CA GLU A 38 9.63 -12.73 -5.66
C GLU A 38 8.40 -11.94 -6.14
N LEU A 39 8.50 -11.25 -7.26
CA LEU A 39 7.39 -10.51 -7.87
C LEU A 39 6.25 -11.44 -8.28
N LEU A 40 6.57 -12.62 -8.82
CA LEU A 40 5.58 -13.65 -9.11
C LEU A 40 4.93 -14.17 -7.83
N ARG A 41 5.71 -14.40 -6.76
CA ARG A 41 5.17 -14.82 -5.45
C ARG A 41 4.20 -13.79 -4.89
N LEU A 42 4.60 -12.51 -4.89
CA LEU A 42 3.75 -11.41 -4.47
C LEU A 42 2.49 -11.31 -5.34
N ALA A 43 2.62 -11.38 -6.66
CA ALA A 43 1.48 -11.35 -7.58
C ALA A 43 0.52 -12.53 -7.35
N THR A 44 1.03 -13.75 -7.14
CA THR A 44 0.19 -14.90 -6.80
C THR A 44 -0.51 -14.72 -5.47
N GLN A 45 0.17 -14.17 -4.47
CA GLN A 45 -0.43 -13.91 -3.15
C GLN A 45 -1.53 -12.84 -3.24
N TRP A 46 -1.29 -11.73 -3.94
CA TRP A 46 -2.29 -10.69 -4.14
C TRP A 46 -3.51 -11.17 -4.93
N TRP A 47 -3.34 -12.19 -5.77
CA TRP A 47 -4.41 -12.77 -6.57
C TRP A 47 -5.23 -13.81 -5.80
N GLN A 48 -4.55 -14.68 -5.04
CA GLN A 48 -5.18 -15.77 -4.30
C GLN A 48 -5.87 -15.30 -3.02
N ASP A 49 -5.39 -14.19 -2.46
CA ASP A 49 -5.88 -13.68 -1.20
C ASP A 49 -6.50 -12.28 -1.36
N PRO A 50 -7.83 -12.16 -1.21
CA PRO A 50 -8.53 -10.91 -1.45
C PRO A 50 -8.11 -9.74 -0.57
N ASP A 51 -7.58 -10.01 0.62
CA ASP A 51 -7.13 -8.94 1.51
C ASP A 51 -5.83 -8.28 1.05
N TYR A 52 -4.99 -9.01 0.31
CA TYR A 52 -3.77 -8.46 -0.30
C TYR A 52 -3.97 -7.92 -1.73
N ILE A 53 -5.22 -7.89 -2.24
CA ILE A 53 -5.52 -7.35 -3.58
C ILE A 53 -5.06 -5.90 -3.78
N HIS A 54 -4.93 -5.13 -2.68
CA HIS A 54 -4.40 -3.77 -2.70
C HIS A 54 -2.96 -3.67 -3.19
N GLY A 55 -2.16 -4.75 -3.12
CA GLY A 55 -0.80 -4.77 -3.65
C GLY A 55 -0.76 -4.37 -5.13
N PHE A 56 -1.75 -4.81 -5.92
CA PHE A 56 -1.90 -4.38 -7.32
C PHE A 56 -2.25 -2.90 -7.48
N LEU A 57 -2.96 -2.30 -6.51
CA LEU A 57 -3.34 -0.88 -6.53
C LEU A 57 -2.18 0.04 -6.08
N VAL A 58 -1.32 -0.46 -5.18
CA VAL A 58 -0.18 0.29 -4.64
C VAL A 58 0.81 0.70 -5.73
N ILE A 59 1.11 -0.20 -6.68
CA ILE A 59 2.06 0.06 -7.78
C ILE A 59 1.62 1.26 -8.66
N PRO A 60 0.43 1.26 -9.30
CA PRO A 60 -0.03 2.38 -10.11
C PRO A 60 -0.22 3.64 -9.26
N PHE A 61 -0.59 3.52 -7.99
CA PHE A 61 -0.69 4.67 -7.10
C PHE A 61 0.67 5.31 -6.79
N ALA A 62 1.72 4.51 -6.60
CA ALA A 62 3.09 5.01 -6.44
C ALA A 62 3.56 5.78 -7.69
N VAL A 63 3.21 5.28 -8.89
CA VAL A 63 3.47 5.97 -10.17
C VAL A 63 2.64 7.25 -10.30
N TYR A 64 1.38 7.24 -9.88
CA TYR A 64 0.54 8.43 -9.84
C TYR A 64 1.11 9.51 -8.92
N LEU A 65 1.59 9.14 -7.73
CA LEU A 65 2.22 10.07 -6.79
C LEU A 65 3.49 10.70 -7.37
N SER A 66 4.35 9.91 -8.02
CA SER A 66 5.56 10.45 -8.65
C SER A 66 5.20 11.42 -9.79
N TYR A 67 4.21 11.06 -10.62
CA TYR A 67 3.70 11.91 -11.69
C TYR A 67 3.08 13.23 -11.17
N ARG A 68 2.34 13.18 -10.06
CA ARG A 68 1.72 14.36 -9.43
C ARG A 68 2.78 15.32 -8.87
N ARG A 69 3.89 14.79 -8.35
CA ARG A 69 5.00 15.58 -7.77
C ARG A 69 6.09 15.94 -8.78
N ARG A 70 5.96 15.62 -10.07
CA ARG A 70 7.02 15.79 -11.09
C ARG A 70 7.60 17.21 -11.20
N ASN A 71 6.80 18.22 -10.87
CA ASN A 71 7.22 19.62 -10.92
C ASN A 71 8.07 20.06 -9.72
N MET A 72 8.23 19.20 -8.70
CA MET A 72 9.04 19.48 -7.50
C MET A 72 10.53 19.17 -7.70
N VAL A 73 10.91 18.48 -8.78
CA VAL A 73 12.30 18.13 -9.07
C VAL A 73 12.98 19.26 -9.82
N ASP A 74 14.07 19.77 -9.25
CA ASP A 74 15.03 20.57 -9.99
C ASP A 74 16.02 19.64 -10.71
N TRP A 75 15.75 19.35 -11.98
CA TRP A 75 16.59 18.47 -12.81
C TRP A 75 18.03 18.97 -12.96
N LYS A 76 18.31 20.24 -12.64
CA LYS A 76 19.67 20.81 -12.68
C LYS A 76 20.52 20.40 -11.46
N ARG A 77 19.88 20.05 -10.34
CA ARG A 77 20.55 19.64 -9.09
C ARG A 77 20.72 18.13 -8.97
N VAL A 78 20.18 17.36 -9.93
CA VAL A 78 20.27 15.90 -9.94
C VAL A 78 21.73 15.48 -10.11
N GLN A 79 22.29 14.93 -9.04
CA GLN A 79 23.64 14.40 -9.00
C GLN A 79 23.63 13.05 -8.27
N GLY A 80 24.16 12.01 -8.92
CA GLY A 80 24.23 10.68 -8.33
C GLY A 80 25.03 10.64 -7.03
N SER A 81 24.66 9.75 -6.11
CA SER A 81 25.34 9.58 -4.83
C SER A 81 25.85 8.14 -4.66
N VAL A 82 27.14 7.99 -4.35
CA VAL A 82 27.75 6.68 -4.08
C VAL A 82 27.10 5.94 -2.90
N TRP A 83 26.43 6.65 -2.00
CA TRP A 83 25.64 6.06 -0.93
C TRP A 83 24.50 5.16 -1.44
N GLY A 84 24.07 5.33 -2.70
CA GLY A 84 23.15 4.40 -3.33
C GLY A 84 23.69 2.97 -3.42
N LEU A 85 25.01 2.80 -3.58
CA LEU A 85 25.66 1.47 -3.56
C LEU A 85 25.55 0.81 -2.18
N ALA A 86 25.60 1.59 -1.11
CA ALA A 86 25.40 1.05 0.25
C ALA A 86 23.98 0.51 0.44
N LEU A 87 22.96 1.19 -0.09
CA LEU A 87 21.57 0.71 -0.06
C LEU A 87 21.36 -0.52 -0.95
N ILE A 88 21.99 -0.57 -2.13
CA ILE A 88 21.97 -1.77 -2.98
C ILE A 88 22.65 -2.95 -2.26
N GLY A 89 23.80 -2.71 -1.63
CA GLY A 89 24.50 -3.70 -0.80
C GLY A 89 23.63 -4.19 0.36
N LEU A 90 22.88 -3.28 1.00
CA LEU A 90 21.91 -3.64 2.04
C LEU A 90 20.79 -4.52 1.47
N ALA A 91 20.22 -4.19 0.32
CA ALA A 91 19.18 -5.01 -0.31
C ALA A 91 19.68 -6.43 -0.66
N ILE A 92 20.93 -6.56 -1.12
CA ILE A 92 21.57 -7.85 -1.37
C ILE A 92 21.77 -8.60 -0.04
N ALA A 93 22.29 -7.94 1.00
CA ALA A 93 22.48 -8.54 2.31
C ALA A 93 21.14 -9.02 2.90
N MET A 94 20.07 -8.24 2.75
CA MET A 94 18.71 -8.63 3.15
C MET A 94 18.29 -9.91 2.44
N GLN A 95 18.51 -10.05 1.13
CA GLN A 95 18.21 -11.30 0.41
C GLN A 95 19.03 -12.49 0.93
N CYS A 96 20.33 -12.30 1.17
CA CYS A 96 21.19 -13.35 1.72
C CYS A 96 20.72 -13.81 3.11
N VAL A 97 20.37 -12.88 3.99
CA VAL A 97 19.84 -13.20 5.33
C VAL A 97 18.47 -13.86 5.23
N SER A 98 17.62 -13.38 4.32
CA SER A 98 16.27 -13.90 4.09
C SER A 98 16.28 -15.38 3.68
N ALA A 99 17.32 -15.83 2.97
CA ALA A 99 17.48 -17.23 2.58
C ALA A 99 17.60 -18.21 3.77
N TYR A 100 17.93 -17.70 4.97
CA TYR A 100 18.01 -18.48 6.21
C TYR A 100 16.77 -18.33 7.09
N MET A 101 15.78 -17.52 6.68
CA MET A 101 14.54 -17.31 7.42
C MET A 101 13.44 -18.24 6.93
N THR A 102 12.62 -18.73 7.87
CA THR A 102 11.43 -19.54 7.56
C THR A 102 10.32 -18.70 6.92
N ASP A 103 10.13 -17.47 7.40
CA ASP A 103 9.18 -16.49 6.85
C ASP A 103 9.93 -15.25 6.33
N PRO A 104 10.39 -15.28 5.06
CA PRO A 104 11.31 -14.29 4.52
C PRO A 104 10.65 -12.93 4.20
N LEU A 105 10.32 -12.11 5.21
CA LEU A 105 9.87 -10.71 5.01
C LEU A 105 10.99 -9.83 4.41
N LEU A 106 12.25 -10.18 4.66
CA LEU A 106 13.39 -9.42 4.16
C LEU A 106 13.47 -9.42 2.61
N THR A 107 13.01 -10.48 1.94
CA THR A 107 13.05 -10.55 0.47
C THR A 107 12.14 -9.51 -0.19
N PRO A 108 10.81 -9.45 0.09
CA PRO A 108 9.94 -8.44 -0.50
C PRO A 108 10.30 -7.03 -0.03
N LEU A 109 10.80 -6.87 1.21
CA LEU A 109 11.30 -5.58 1.71
C LEU A 109 12.56 -5.09 0.98
N SER A 110 13.38 -6.01 0.47
CA SER A 110 14.57 -5.63 -0.28
C SER A 110 14.25 -4.98 -1.64
N ILE A 111 13.06 -5.19 -2.23
CA ILE A 111 12.64 -4.58 -3.50
C ILE A 111 12.61 -3.04 -3.42
N PRO A 112 11.82 -2.40 -2.53
CA PRO A 112 11.80 -0.95 -2.40
C PRO A 112 13.13 -0.38 -1.89
N VAL A 113 13.88 -1.13 -1.08
CA VAL A 113 15.23 -0.72 -0.64
C VAL A 113 16.22 -0.70 -1.81
N CYS A 114 16.21 -1.73 -2.67
CA CYS A 114 17.01 -1.79 -3.88
C CYS A 114 16.65 -0.64 -4.84
N LEU A 115 15.36 -0.41 -5.05
CA LEU A 115 14.86 0.69 -5.87
C LEU A 115 15.31 2.05 -5.32
N ALA A 116 15.20 2.27 -4.00
CA ALA A 116 15.71 3.48 -3.35
C ALA A 116 17.23 3.63 -3.54
N GLY A 117 18.00 2.53 -3.44
CA GLY A 117 19.44 2.53 -3.68
C GLY A 117 19.81 2.93 -5.10
N ILE A 118 19.11 2.40 -6.10
CA ILE A 118 19.31 2.76 -7.52
C ILE A 118 18.95 4.22 -7.76
N LEU A 119 17.81 4.68 -7.25
CA LEU A 119 17.37 6.07 -7.40
C LEU A 119 18.35 7.05 -6.73
N LEU A 120 18.90 6.69 -5.56
CA LEU A 120 19.92 7.47 -4.88
C LEU A 120 21.25 7.46 -5.65
N PHE A 121 21.62 6.32 -6.23
CA PHE A 121 22.84 6.18 -7.03
C PHE A 121 22.78 7.04 -8.30
N LEU A 122 21.65 7.07 -8.99
CA LEU A 122 21.48 7.80 -10.25
C LEU A 122 21.13 9.27 -10.05
N GLY A 123 20.23 9.55 -9.11
CA GLY A 123 19.59 10.85 -8.98
C GLY A 123 19.88 11.60 -7.68
N GLY A 124 20.56 10.96 -6.73
CA GLY A 124 20.93 11.58 -5.46
C GLY A 124 19.75 11.87 -4.54
N LYS A 125 19.99 12.78 -3.60
CA LYS A 125 19.01 13.17 -2.58
C LYS A 125 17.79 13.90 -3.17
N GLU A 126 17.97 14.62 -4.27
CA GLU A 126 16.90 15.35 -4.96
C GLU A 126 15.82 14.39 -5.49
N VAL A 127 16.24 13.33 -6.19
CA VAL A 127 15.31 12.32 -6.72
C VAL A 127 14.63 11.53 -5.59
N ILE A 128 15.35 11.22 -4.50
CA ILE A 128 14.76 10.59 -3.31
C ILE A 128 13.76 11.53 -2.63
N GLY A 129 14.05 12.82 -2.47
CA GLY A 129 13.12 13.80 -1.89
C GLY A 129 11.85 14.00 -2.72
N TRP A 130 11.95 13.79 -4.03
CA TRP A 130 10.77 13.74 -4.90
C TRP A 130 9.99 12.43 -4.77
N LEU A 131 10.67 11.28 -4.76
CA LEU A 131 10.06 9.95 -4.80
C LEU A 131 9.76 9.33 -3.43
N TRP A 132 10.14 9.95 -2.31
CA TRP A 132 9.96 9.36 -0.98
C TRP A 132 8.51 8.92 -0.70
N PRO A 133 7.43 9.64 -1.09
CA PRO A 133 6.06 9.17 -0.84
C PRO A 133 5.75 7.92 -1.66
N SER A 134 6.23 7.85 -2.90
CA SER A 134 6.08 6.67 -3.76
C SER A 134 6.83 5.48 -3.17
N LEU A 135 8.04 5.68 -2.65
CA LEU A 135 8.83 4.63 -2.00
C LEU A 135 8.16 4.13 -0.71
N VAL A 136 7.62 5.04 0.11
CA VAL A 136 6.88 4.67 1.32
C VAL A 136 5.61 3.90 0.98
N VAL A 137 4.86 4.33 -0.04
CA VAL A 137 3.65 3.61 -0.47
C VAL A 137 3.99 2.24 -1.04
N LEU A 138 5.11 2.07 -1.74
CA LEU A 138 5.56 0.75 -2.19
C LEU A 138 5.83 -0.23 -1.04
N LEU A 139 6.12 0.24 0.17
CA LEU A 139 6.22 -0.66 1.33
C LEU A 139 4.87 -1.33 1.65
N LEU A 140 3.75 -0.68 1.31
CA LEU A 140 2.40 -1.19 1.56
C LEU A 140 1.99 -2.32 0.61
N MET A 141 2.78 -2.62 -0.42
CA MET A 141 2.54 -3.81 -1.26
C MET A 141 3.03 -5.10 -0.60
N ILE A 142 3.85 -4.98 0.46
CA ILE A 142 4.49 -6.11 1.12
C ILE A 142 3.53 -6.66 2.18
N PRO A 143 3.17 -7.97 2.11
CA PRO A 143 2.32 -8.59 3.10
C PRO A 143 3.02 -8.61 4.48
N LEU A 144 2.25 -8.40 5.54
CA LEU A 144 2.79 -8.45 6.90
C LEU A 144 3.08 -9.89 7.33
N PRO A 145 4.13 -10.12 8.16
CA PRO A 145 4.42 -11.44 8.71
C PRO A 145 3.32 -11.94 9.64
N ASP A 146 3.17 -13.25 9.71
CA ASP A 146 2.13 -13.89 10.51
C ASP A 146 2.28 -13.65 12.02
N PHE A 147 3.50 -13.46 12.54
CA PHE A 147 3.68 -13.13 13.95
C PHE A 147 3.20 -11.71 14.30
N MET A 148 3.31 -10.75 13.38
CA MET A 148 2.77 -9.40 13.57
C MET A 148 1.24 -9.41 13.46
N SER A 149 0.70 -10.35 12.67
CA SER A 149 -0.73 -10.55 12.51
C SER A 149 -1.40 -11.31 13.67
N SER A 150 -0.69 -11.70 14.74
CA SER A 150 -1.33 -12.37 15.89
C SER A 150 -1.51 -11.47 17.12
N TRP A 151 -0.63 -10.49 17.34
CA TRP A 151 -0.58 -9.72 18.60
C TRP A 151 -1.70 -8.67 18.77
N GLY A 152 -2.11 -7.99 17.70
CA GLY A 152 -3.19 -6.99 17.75
C GLY A 152 -4.60 -7.58 17.57
N ASN A 153 -4.70 -8.87 17.28
CA ASN A 153 -5.87 -9.47 16.64
C ASN A 153 -6.97 -9.86 17.64
N LEU A 154 -6.61 -10.33 18.84
CA LEU A 154 -7.59 -10.83 19.80
C LEU A 154 -8.63 -9.78 20.23
N ALA A 155 -8.21 -8.52 20.43
CA ALA A 155 -9.12 -7.46 20.83
C ALA A 155 -10.07 -7.07 19.69
N LEU A 156 -9.55 -6.87 18.48
CA LEU A 156 -10.34 -6.53 17.30
C LEU A 156 -11.31 -7.65 16.92
N GLN A 157 -10.85 -8.90 16.96
CA GLN A 157 -11.70 -10.08 16.71
C GLN A 157 -12.84 -10.14 17.72
N ARG A 158 -12.57 -9.93 19.02
CA ARG A 158 -13.63 -9.96 20.04
C ARG A 158 -14.69 -8.89 19.81
N VAL A 159 -14.29 -7.66 19.45
CA VAL A 159 -15.23 -6.59 19.11
C VAL A 159 -16.06 -6.97 17.88
N ALA A 160 -15.43 -7.49 16.84
CA ALA A 160 -16.12 -7.93 15.64
C ALA A 160 -17.10 -9.08 15.93
N THR A 161 -16.69 -10.10 16.68
CA THR A 161 -17.55 -11.23 17.08
C THR A 161 -18.80 -10.73 17.79
N VAL A 162 -18.64 -9.92 18.85
CA VAL A 162 -19.77 -9.43 19.64
C VAL A 162 -20.71 -8.57 18.78
N ALA A 163 -20.16 -7.64 17.99
CA ALA A 163 -20.96 -6.78 17.12
C ALA A 163 -21.70 -7.57 16.04
N SER A 164 -21.04 -8.52 15.39
CA SER A 164 -21.64 -9.36 14.35
C SER A 164 -22.69 -10.30 14.90
N THR A 165 -22.47 -10.94 16.06
CA THR A 165 -23.49 -11.77 16.71
C THR A 165 -24.74 -10.95 17.05
N PHE A 166 -24.56 -9.75 17.61
CA PHE A 166 -25.68 -8.85 17.89
C PHE A 166 -26.43 -8.48 16.61
N LEU A 167 -25.74 -8.11 15.53
CA LEU A 167 -26.38 -7.75 14.28
C LEU A 167 -27.10 -8.94 13.62
N LEU A 168 -26.52 -10.14 13.65
CA LEU A 168 -27.18 -11.36 13.16
C LEU A 168 -28.49 -11.63 13.92
N GLN A 169 -28.50 -11.47 15.24
CA GLN A 169 -29.71 -11.57 16.06
C GLN A 169 -30.75 -10.51 15.69
N VAL A 170 -30.31 -9.27 15.41
CA VAL A 170 -31.20 -8.19 14.93
C VAL A 170 -31.83 -8.55 13.58
N PHE A 171 -31.10 -9.24 12.70
CA PHE A 171 -31.63 -9.76 11.44
C PHE A 171 -32.47 -11.04 11.58
N GLY A 172 -32.75 -11.49 12.82
CA GLY A 172 -33.60 -12.66 13.09
C GLY A 172 -32.87 -14.00 12.97
N VAL A 173 -31.54 -14.00 12.88
CA VAL A 173 -30.74 -15.22 12.87
C VAL A 173 -30.41 -15.63 14.31
N PRO A 174 -30.78 -16.83 14.75
CA PRO A 174 -30.39 -17.32 16.07
C PRO A 174 -28.89 -17.61 16.08
N ALA A 175 -28.12 -16.66 16.61
CA ALA A 175 -26.66 -16.72 16.66
C ALA A 175 -26.17 -16.62 18.12
N ALA A 176 -25.15 -17.40 18.46
CA ALA A 176 -24.46 -17.33 19.75
C ALA A 176 -22.94 -17.38 19.53
N SER A 177 -22.17 -16.61 20.30
CA SER A 177 -20.71 -16.58 20.18
C SER A 177 -20.02 -17.27 21.35
N PHE A 178 -19.07 -18.16 21.06
CA PHE A 178 -18.15 -18.76 22.03
C PHE A 178 -16.72 -18.39 21.66
N GLY A 179 -16.09 -17.52 22.46
CA GLY A 179 -14.80 -16.94 22.09
C GLY A 179 -14.92 -16.10 20.81
N ASN A 180 -14.19 -16.50 19.77
CA ASN A 180 -14.23 -15.89 18.44
C ASN A 180 -14.93 -16.79 17.41
N VAL A 181 -15.82 -17.70 17.84
CA VAL A 181 -16.63 -18.52 16.92
C VAL A 181 -18.09 -18.15 17.11
N ILE A 182 -18.78 -17.86 16.02
CA ILE A 182 -20.22 -17.59 15.99
C ILE A 182 -20.93 -18.85 15.51
N VAL A 183 -21.73 -19.45 16.36
CA VAL A 183 -22.54 -20.63 16.06
C VAL A 183 -23.90 -20.17 15.53
N LEU A 184 -24.27 -20.64 14.34
CA LEU A 184 -25.57 -20.46 13.69
C LEU A 184 -26.31 -21.81 13.65
N THR A 185 -27.56 -21.81 13.20
CA THR A 185 -28.39 -23.03 13.10
C THR A 185 -27.76 -24.12 12.24
N ASN A 186 -27.14 -23.72 11.12
CA ASN A 186 -26.71 -24.63 10.06
C ASN A 186 -25.18 -24.70 9.90
N THR A 187 -24.43 -23.80 10.55
CA THR A 187 -22.97 -23.69 10.37
C THR A 187 -22.32 -22.98 11.56
N GLU A 188 -21.02 -23.13 11.69
CA GLU A 188 -20.19 -22.37 12.62
C GLU A 188 -19.29 -21.43 11.80
N LEU A 189 -19.32 -20.15 12.14
CA LEU A 189 -18.45 -19.14 11.55
C LEU A 189 -17.35 -18.82 12.53
N GLY A 190 -16.17 -19.41 12.32
CA GLY A 190 -14.96 -18.98 13.01
C GLY A 190 -14.63 -17.56 12.58
N VAL A 191 -14.64 -16.59 13.50
CA VAL A 191 -14.19 -15.22 13.21
C VAL A 191 -12.69 -15.21 12.88
N GLU A 192 -11.91 -16.23 13.22
CA GLU A 192 -10.52 -16.34 12.73
C GLU A 192 -10.43 -16.84 11.27
N GLU A 193 -11.30 -17.75 10.85
CA GLU A 193 -11.32 -18.27 9.47
C GLU A 193 -12.10 -17.33 8.53
N ALA A 194 -13.21 -16.77 9.01
CA ALA A 194 -13.99 -15.71 8.35
C ALA A 194 -13.33 -14.32 8.49
N CYS A 195 -12.35 -14.17 9.41
CA CYS A 195 -11.48 -13.01 9.46
C CYS A 195 -10.02 -13.41 9.32
N SER A 196 -9.53 -13.15 8.12
CA SER A 196 -8.23 -12.56 7.87
C SER A 196 -7.99 -11.23 8.64
N GLY A 197 -8.28 -11.16 9.95
CA GLY A 197 -8.63 -9.94 10.71
C GLY A 197 -7.58 -8.83 10.73
N LEU A 198 -6.30 -9.15 10.52
CA LEU A 198 -5.27 -8.13 10.30
C LEU A 198 -5.01 -7.85 8.82
N ARG A 199 -5.28 -8.78 7.93
CA ARG A 199 -5.13 -8.64 6.49
C ARG A 199 -6.09 -7.61 5.89
N SER A 200 -7.36 -7.62 6.27
CA SER A 200 -8.29 -6.54 5.90
C SER A 200 -7.88 -5.21 6.55
N THR A 201 -7.34 -5.23 7.77
CA THR A 201 -6.82 -4.00 8.41
C THR A 201 -5.63 -3.43 7.62
N VAL A 202 -4.77 -4.27 7.03
CA VAL A 202 -3.70 -3.84 6.12
C VAL A 202 -4.26 -3.17 4.87
N LEU A 203 -5.31 -3.74 4.25
CA LEU A 203 -6.02 -3.10 3.14
C LEU A 203 -6.50 -1.69 3.52
N PHE A 204 -7.22 -1.55 4.65
CA PHE A 204 -7.72 -0.26 5.10
C PHE A 204 -6.60 0.71 5.47
N MET A 205 -5.54 0.22 6.11
CA MET A 205 -4.36 1.01 6.44
C MET A 205 -3.65 1.49 5.18
N ALA A 206 -3.48 0.61 4.18
CA ALA A 206 -2.85 0.94 2.91
C ALA A 206 -3.66 2.01 2.16
N VAL A 207 -4.97 1.83 2.04
CA VAL A 207 -5.87 2.82 1.42
C VAL A 207 -5.85 4.14 2.19
N SER A 208 -5.81 4.10 3.52
CA SER A 208 -5.76 5.32 4.36
C SER A 208 -4.44 6.05 4.26
N VAL A 209 -3.30 5.35 4.22
CA VAL A 209 -1.98 5.96 3.98
C VAL A 209 -1.93 6.57 2.58
N CYS A 210 -2.42 5.85 1.56
CA CYS A 210 -2.55 6.39 0.20
C CYS A 210 -3.40 7.67 0.18
N ALA A 211 -4.55 7.67 0.84
CA ALA A 211 -5.42 8.85 0.96
C ALA A 211 -4.71 10.00 1.70
N ALA A 212 -4.02 9.72 2.81
CA ALA A 212 -3.27 10.70 3.59
C ALA A 212 -2.14 11.36 2.77
N MET A 213 -1.50 10.63 1.86
CA MET A 213 -0.50 11.20 0.94
C MET A 213 -1.11 12.21 -0.06
N VAL A 214 -2.42 12.16 -0.29
CA VAL A 214 -3.13 13.07 -1.20
C VAL A 214 -3.67 14.31 -0.48
N VAL A 215 -4.05 14.14 0.80
CA VAL A 215 -4.59 15.18 1.70
C VAL A 215 -3.50 16.21 2.05
N LYS A 216 -3.90 17.49 2.18
CA LYS A 216 -2.98 18.60 2.42
C LYS A 216 -2.70 18.83 3.92
N GLY A 217 -3.71 18.84 4.78
CA GLY A 217 -3.55 19.16 6.20
C GLY A 217 -3.00 18.00 7.02
N VAL A 218 -1.98 18.28 7.84
CA VAL A 218 -1.43 17.32 8.82
C VAL A 218 -2.49 16.74 9.76
N PRO A 219 -3.41 17.52 10.37
CA PRO A 219 -4.42 16.93 11.24
C PRO A 219 -5.38 16.02 10.47
N GLU A 220 -5.76 16.38 9.24
CA GLU A 220 -6.59 15.55 8.39
C GLU A 220 -5.90 14.22 8.05
N ARG A 221 -4.58 14.24 7.77
CA ARG A 221 -3.80 13.02 7.52
C ARG A 221 -3.82 12.08 8.72
N ILE A 222 -3.61 12.61 9.92
CA ILE A 222 -3.61 11.82 11.15
C ILE A 222 -4.99 11.21 11.37
N VAL A 223 -6.07 11.99 11.24
CA VAL A 223 -7.44 11.50 11.40
C VAL A 223 -7.74 10.40 10.38
N VAL A 224 -7.37 10.58 9.11
CA VAL A 224 -7.59 9.57 8.06
C VAL A 224 -6.84 8.27 8.35
N ILE A 225 -5.59 8.35 8.79
CA ILE A 225 -4.80 7.16 9.15
C ILE A 225 -5.40 6.46 10.38
N LEU A 226 -5.77 7.21 11.41
CA LEU A 226 -6.36 6.64 12.63
C LEU A 226 -7.74 6.03 12.37
N ALA A 227 -8.51 6.59 11.44
CA ALA A 227 -9.80 6.06 11.03
C ALA A 227 -9.72 4.73 10.27
N ALA A 228 -8.52 4.32 9.81
CA ALA A 228 -8.32 3.01 9.18
C ALA A 228 -8.75 1.86 10.09
N ILE A 229 -8.45 1.94 11.38
CA ILE A 229 -8.75 0.89 12.37
C ILE A 229 -10.27 0.72 12.55
N PRO A 230 -11.06 1.74 12.93
CA PRO A 230 -12.51 1.58 13.07
C PRO A 230 -13.19 1.25 11.75
N ALA A 231 -12.70 1.76 10.62
CA ALA A 231 -13.23 1.41 9.31
C ALA A 231 -12.99 -0.08 8.98
N ALA A 232 -11.80 -0.61 9.30
CA ALA A 232 -11.50 -2.04 9.15
C ALA A 232 -12.40 -2.91 10.02
N ILE A 233 -12.62 -2.53 11.28
CA ILE A 233 -13.53 -3.26 12.20
C ILE A 233 -14.95 -3.27 11.63
N LEU A 234 -15.47 -2.11 11.22
CA LEU A 234 -16.83 -2.00 10.69
C LEU A 234 -17.01 -2.81 9.40
N SER A 235 -16.05 -2.74 8.48
CA SER A 235 -16.04 -3.55 7.26
C SER A 235 -16.01 -5.04 7.56
N ASN A 236 -15.20 -5.46 8.54
CA ASN A 236 -15.15 -6.83 8.98
C ASN A 236 -16.49 -7.30 9.58
N VAL A 237 -17.14 -6.46 10.40
CA VAL A 237 -18.47 -6.76 10.95
C VAL A 237 -19.50 -6.94 9.83
N ILE A 238 -19.49 -6.04 8.84
CA ILE A 238 -20.36 -6.13 7.65
C ILE A 238 -20.11 -7.45 6.92
N ARG A 239 -18.85 -7.83 6.70
CA ARG A 239 -18.48 -9.09 6.06
C ARG A 239 -19.03 -10.29 6.82
N ILE A 240 -18.74 -10.42 8.12
CA ILE A 240 -19.20 -11.56 8.94
C ILE A 240 -20.73 -11.67 8.92
N VAL A 241 -21.44 -10.55 9.07
CA VAL A 241 -22.91 -10.54 9.05
C VAL A 241 -23.42 -10.96 7.68
N ALA A 242 -22.85 -10.42 6.60
CA ALA A 242 -23.26 -10.77 5.24
C ALA A 242 -23.02 -12.27 4.95
N THR A 243 -21.87 -12.82 5.37
CA THR A 243 -21.57 -14.26 5.28
C THR A 243 -22.56 -15.09 6.08
N GLY A 244 -22.86 -14.71 7.33
CA GLY A 244 -23.81 -15.44 8.16
C GLY A 244 -25.24 -15.42 7.63
N LEU A 245 -25.69 -14.30 7.07
CA LEU A 245 -26.97 -14.22 6.38
C LEU A 245 -26.97 -15.10 5.12
N LEU A 246 -25.88 -15.10 4.35
CA LEU A 246 -25.76 -15.91 3.15
C LEU A 246 -25.86 -17.41 3.47
N TYR A 247 -25.13 -17.91 4.47
CA TYR A 247 -25.21 -19.31 4.90
C TYR A 247 -26.56 -19.70 5.51
N GLN A 248 -27.28 -18.75 6.13
CA GLN A 248 -28.57 -19.03 6.75
C GLN A 248 -29.72 -19.08 5.73
N TYR A 249 -29.63 -18.30 4.64
CA TYR A 249 -30.72 -18.13 3.68
C TYR A 249 -30.43 -18.65 2.27
N SER A 250 -29.20 -19.05 1.96
CA SER A 250 -28.81 -19.60 0.64
C SER A 250 -28.25 -21.02 0.77
N ASP A 251 -28.30 -21.78 -0.32
CA ASP A 251 -27.64 -23.09 -0.39
C ASP A 251 -26.13 -22.94 -0.17
N ALA A 252 -25.54 -23.86 0.60
CA ALA A 252 -24.14 -23.77 1.02
C ALA A 252 -23.15 -23.63 -0.16
N GLU A 253 -23.42 -24.29 -1.28
CA GLU A 253 -22.59 -24.24 -2.49
C GLU A 253 -22.65 -22.86 -3.19
N PHE A 254 -23.83 -22.22 -3.20
CA PHE A 254 -23.97 -20.84 -3.69
C PHE A 254 -23.34 -19.83 -2.73
N ALA A 255 -23.45 -20.07 -1.43
CA ALA A 255 -22.84 -19.24 -0.40
C ALA A 255 -21.32 -19.23 -0.51
N GLU A 256 -20.69 -20.39 -0.73
CA GLU A 256 -19.25 -20.52 -0.87
C GLU A 256 -18.73 -19.84 -2.15
N ALA A 257 -19.39 -20.03 -3.29
CA ALA A 257 -19.02 -19.39 -4.55
C ALA A 257 -19.14 -17.86 -4.51
N VAL A 258 -20.25 -17.33 -3.97
CA VAL A 258 -20.43 -15.87 -3.83
C VAL A 258 -19.48 -15.29 -2.79
N PHE A 259 -19.18 -16.03 -1.72
CA PHE A 259 -18.24 -15.55 -0.70
C PHE A 259 -16.82 -15.38 -1.25
N HIS A 260 -16.30 -16.38 -1.97
CA HIS A 260 -14.93 -16.35 -2.50
C HIS A 260 -14.77 -15.35 -3.65
N ASP A 261 -15.73 -15.29 -4.58
CA ASP A 261 -15.58 -14.48 -5.79
C ASP A 261 -16.11 -13.05 -5.64
N PHE A 262 -17.20 -12.82 -4.88
CA PHE A 262 -17.83 -11.50 -4.82
C PHE A 262 -17.32 -10.67 -3.65
N PHE A 263 -17.31 -11.23 -2.44
CA PHE A 263 -16.88 -10.48 -1.26
C PHE A 263 -15.39 -10.14 -1.33
N GLY A 264 -14.56 -11.02 -1.88
CA GLY A 264 -13.13 -10.75 -2.07
C GLY A 264 -12.85 -9.44 -2.84
N PHE A 265 -13.48 -9.26 -4.00
CA PHE A 265 -13.31 -8.05 -4.80
C PHE A 265 -14.07 -6.84 -4.23
N LEU A 266 -15.19 -7.05 -3.53
CA LEU A 266 -16.02 -5.97 -2.98
C LEU A 266 -15.33 -5.23 -1.82
N MET A 267 -14.42 -5.88 -1.09
CA MET A 267 -13.76 -5.27 0.06
C MET A 267 -12.89 -4.07 -0.31
N LEU A 268 -12.23 -4.06 -1.47
CA LEU A 268 -11.40 -2.93 -1.91
C LEU A 268 -12.23 -1.67 -2.23
N PRO A 269 -13.31 -1.74 -3.04
CA PRO A 269 -14.27 -0.64 -3.19
C PRO A 269 -14.88 -0.18 -1.87
N LEU A 270 -15.26 -1.10 -0.99
CA LEU A 270 -15.81 -0.77 0.33
C LEU A 270 -14.79 0.01 1.17
N ALA A 271 -13.54 -0.46 1.24
CA ALA A 271 -12.47 0.22 1.93
C ALA A 271 -12.21 1.63 1.36
N THR A 272 -12.14 1.73 0.04
CA THR A 272 -11.95 3.01 -0.66
C THR A 272 -13.10 3.97 -0.36
N ALA A 273 -14.35 3.50 -0.40
CA ALA A 273 -15.53 4.31 -0.13
C ALA A 273 -15.57 4.79 1.33
N MET A 274 -15.27 3.93 2.29
CA MET A 274 -15.24 4.28 3.71
C MET A 274 -14.14 5.29 4.02
N VAL A 275 -12.92 5.08 3.52
CA VAL A 275 -11.82 6.04 3.70
C VAL A 275 -12.14 7.36 3.01
N TRP A 276 -12.73 7.33 1.81
CA TRP A 276 -13.18 8.53 1.13
C TRP A 276 -14.24 9.30 1.94
N ALA A 277 -15.20 8.60 2.54
CA ALA A 277 -16.20 9.20 3.42
C ALA A 277 -15.55 9.85 4.65
N VAL A 278 -14.56 9.20 5.27
CA VAL A 278 -13.76 9.78 6.37
C VAL A 278 -13.05 11.04 5.91
N VAL A 279 -12.39 11.02 4.75
CA VAL A 279 -11.70 12.21 4.20
C VAL A 279 -12.70 13.36 4.01
N ARG A 280 -13.87 13.08 3.41
CA ARG A 280 -14.92 14.09 3.19
C ARG A 280 -15.48 14.64 4.49
N LEU A 281 -15.75 13.78 5.46
CA LEU A 281 -16.24 14.18 6.78
C LEU A 281 -15.20 15.04 7.50
N THR A 282 -13.92 14.63 7.45
CA THR A 282 -12.82 15.38 8.07
C THR A 282 -12.66 16.75 7.42
N GLN A 283 -12.74 16.84 6.10
CA GLN A 283 -12.71 18.12 5.36
C GLN A 283 -13.93 19.01 5.62
N ALA A 284 -15.08 18.42 5.94
CA ALA A 284 -16.29 19.17 6.29
C ALA A 284 -16.22 19.71 7.73
N ILE A 285 -15.57 18.98 8.65
CA ILE A 285 -15.46 19.35 10.08
C ILE A 285 -14.25 20.26 10.33
N LEU A 286 -13.09 19.94 9.76
CA LEU A 286 -11.89 20.76 9.89
C LEU A 286 -11.94 21.90 8.88
N ILE A 287 -12.09 23.12 9.39
CA ILE A 287 -12.04 24.37 8.61
C ILE A 287 -10.72 24.39 7.80
N PRO A 288 -10.74 24.74 6.50
CA PRO A 288 -9.54 24.81 5.67
C PRO A 288 -8.51 25.72 6.33
N GLN A 289 -7.36 25.15 6.72
CA GLN A 289 -6.22 25.95 7.13
C GLN A 289 -5.68 26.68 5.89
N PRO A 290 -5.51 28.02 5.93
CA PRO A 290 -4.95 28.75 4.80
C PRO A 290 -3.51 28.31 4.53
N THR A 291 -3.29 27.88 3.29
CA THR A 291 -2.07 27.97 2.45
C THR A 291 -0.75 27.32 2.88
N ASP A 292 -0.25 26.49 1.96
CA ASP A 292 1.04 26.66 1.28
C ASP A 292 2.18 27.28 2.12
N VAL A 293 2.79 26.45 2.96
CA VAL A 293 4.19 26.62 3.30
C VAL A 293 4.88 25.31 2.90
N PRO A 294 5.91 25.32 2.03
CA PRO A 294 6.73 24.13 1.86
C PRO A 294 7.25 23.75 3.25
N LEU A 295 7.19 22.47 3.60
CA LEU A 295 7.82 21.96 4.81
C LEU A 295 9.33 22.28 4.73
N GLN A 296 9.71 23.47 5.21
CA GLN A 296 11.07 23.84 5.49
C GLN A 296 11.49 22.98 6.67
N PHE A 297 12.27 21.93 6.38
CA PHE A 297 13.17 21.40 7.38
C PHE A 297 14.14 22.53 7.68
N GLY A 298 14.07 23.07 8.90
CA GLY A 298 14.82 24.25 9.29
C GLY A 298 16.31 24.10 8.96
N ASP A 299 16.78 24.95 8.06
CA ASP A 299 18.16 25.40 8.06
C ASP A 299 18.34 26.19 9.36
N ALA A 300 19.10 25.63 10.30
CA ALA A 300 19.50 26.34 11.50
C ALA A 300 20.56 27.38 11.13
N ASP A 301 20.13 28.54 10.63
CA ASP A 301 20.98 29.73 10.52
C ASP A 301 21.11 30.37 11.91
N PHE A 302 22.06 29.85 12.68
CA PHE A 302 22.63 30.55 13.83
C PHE A 302 23.52 31.68 13.31
N THR A 303 22.93 32.82 12.96
CA THR A 303 23.70 34.05 12.78
C THR A 303 23.80 34.78 14.11
N ALA A 304 25.02 34.78 14.65
CA ALA A 304 25.40 35.46 15.85
C ALA A 304 25.16 36.98 15.71
N HIS A 305 24.33 37.54 16.59
CA HIS A 305 24.36 38.97 16.87
C HIS A 305 25.40 39.23 17.95
N THR A 306 26.61 39.55 17.52
CA THR A 306 27.58 40.33 18.29
C THR A 306 27.05 41.75 18.38
N VAL A 307 26.68 42.20 19.58
CA VAL A 307 26.38 43.61 19.85
C VAL A 307 27.58 44.18 20.62
N ALA A 308 28.22 45.17 19.99
CA ALA A 308 29.12 46.13 20.62
C ALA A 308 28.31 47.27 21.23
#